data_AF-A0A9Q1Q9Y2-F1
#
_entry.id   AF-A0A9Q1Q9Y2-F1
#
_cell.length_a   1.000
_cell.length_b   1.000
_cell.length_c   1.000
_cell.angle_alpha   90.00
_cell.angle_beta   90.00
_cell.angle_gamma   90.00
#
_symmetry.space_group_name_H-M   'P 1'
#
loop_
_entity.id
_entity.type
_entity.pdbx_description
1 polymer ?
#
loop_
_entity_poly.entity_id
_entity_poly.type
_entity_poly.pdbx_seq_one_letter_code
_entity_poly.pdbx_strand_id
1 'polypeptide(L)'
;MALTTGLASSKSQFHLNANSPKPSRFHHQKPTFSLLPTVRASSSRSSARTTTANNPPSPGKWLVDSWKAKTAHQLPEYPDPNELESILKTLESFPPIVFAGEARTLEDRLAQAAMGNAFLLQGGDCAESFKEFNANNIRDTFRVILQMSVVLMFGGQMPVIKVGRMAGQFAKPRSDPFEEKNGVKLPSYRGDNVNGDAFDEKVRIPDPHRMIRAYTQSVSTLNLLRAFATGGYAAMQRVSHWNLDFTEHSEQGDRYILLPIFSAELRAFFDVHDQEGSYPGGVHLEMTGQNVTECVGGARTITYDDLSSRYHTHCDPRLNASQSLELAFNIAERLRKRRLSSLRSLGVGAM
;
A
#
# COMPACT_ATOMS: atom_id res chain seq x y z
N MET A 1 -21.74 43.92 34.20
CA MET A 1 -22.26 43.72 35.57
C MET A 1 -23.45 42.78 35.45
N ALA A 2 -23.43 41.71 36.24
CA ALA A 2 -24.18 40.47 36.05
C ALA A 2 -25.71 40.63 36.05
N LEU A 3 -26.42 39.77 35.31
CA LEU A 3 -27.69 39.20 35.74
C LEU A 3 -27.83 37.76 35.18
N THR A 4 -27.97 36.86 36.15
CA THR A 4 -28.13 35.41 36.15
C THR A 4 -29.54 34.95 35.76
N THR A 5 -29.65 33.85 35.01
CA THR A 5 -30.71 32.80 35.03
C THR A 5 -30.18 31.68 34.12
N GLY A 6 -30.03 30.41 34.48
CA GLY A 6 -30.93 29.48 35.17
C GLY A 6 -30.99 28.21 34.30
N LEU A 7 -30.01 27.29 34.46
CA LEU A 7 -29.99 25.99 33.76
C LEU A 7 -31.01 25.02 34.40
N ALA A 8 -31.97 24.54 33.61
CA ALA A 8 -32.80 23.39 33.95
C ALA A 8 -32.35 22.17 33.13
N SER A 9 -31.86 21.14 33.83
CA SER A 9 -31.41 19.86 33.25
C SER A 9 -32.61 18.91 33.12
N SER A 10 -32.95 18.46 31.91
CA SER A 10 -33.90 17.36 31.71
C SER A 10 -33.17 16.02 31.77
N LYS A 11 -33.43 15.24 32.82
CA LYS A 11 -33.06 13.83 32.93
C LYS A 11 -34.11 12.98 32.18
N SER A 12 -33.72 12.35 31.07
CA SER A 12 -34.50 11.27 30.46
C SER A 12 -34.15 9.94 31.11
N GLN A 13 -35.09 9.39 31.89
CA GLN A 13 -35.04 8.04 32.45
C GLN A 13 -35.25 7.01 31.34
N PHE A 14 -34.30 6.10 31.13
CA PHE A 14 -34.50 4.88 30.37
C PHE A 14 -34.95 3.77 31.31
N HIS A 15 -36.17 3.28 31.13
CA HIS A 15 -36.68 2.06 31.76
C HIS A 15 -36.01 0.83 31.14
N LEU A 16 -35.29 0.06 31.97
CA LEU A 16 -34.80 -1.28 31.63
C LEU A 16 -35.93 -2.29 31.86
N ASN A 17 -36.44 -2.86 30.77
CA ASN A 17 -37.42 -3.94 30.80
C ASN A 17 -36.68 -5.28 30.97
N ALA A 18 -36.85 -5.91 32.13
CA ALA A 18 -36.25 -7.20 32.46
C ALA A 18 -37.20 -8.33 32.05
N ASN A 19 -36.98 -8.90 30.86
CA ASN A 19 -37.47 -10.24 30.51
C ASN A 19 -36.70 -10.77 29.31
N SER A 20 -35.70 -11.61 29.56
CA SER A 20 -35.02 -12.40 28.53
C SER A 20 -34.68 -13.78 29.11
N PRO A 21 -35.07 -14.89 28.45
CA PRO A 21 -34.89 -16.23 28.99
C PRO A 21 -33.41 -16.66 28.95
N LYS A 22 -32.96 -17.29 30.05
CA LYS A 22 -31.59 -17.80 30.25
C LYS A 22 -31.26 -18.95 29.28
N PRO A 23 -30.08 -18.99 28.66
CA PRO A 23 -29.67 -20.13 27.84
C PRO A 23 -29.24 -21.32 28.72
N SER A 24 -29.73 -22.49 28.35
CA SER A 24 -29.48 -23.80 28.95
C SER A 24 -28.03 -24.27 28.74
N ARG A 25 -27.42 -24.78 29.82
CA ARG A 25 -26.07 -25.36 29.83
C ARG A 25 -26.06 -26.69 29.07
N PHE A 26 -25.41 -26.72 27.91
CA PHE A 26 -25.00 -27.97 27.26
C PHE A 26 -23.70 -28.49 27.89
N HIS A 27 -23.76 -29.71 28.43
CA HIS A 27 -22.61 -30.47 28.91
C HIS A 27 -21.80 -30.97 27.70
N HIS A 28 -20.61 -30.40 27.48
CA HIS A 28 -19.58 -31.03 26.66
C HIS A 28 -18.78 -32.01 27.52
N GLN A 29 -19.01 -33.31 27.30
CA GLN A 29 -18.13 -34.37 27.76
C GLN A 29 -16.79 -34.27 27.03
N LYS A 30 -15.71 -34.07 27.80
CA LYS A 30 -14.33 -34.16 27.30
C LYS A 30 -13.93 -35.64 27.23
N PRO A 31 -13.37 -36.14 26.12
CA PRO A 31 -12.75 -37.46 26.12
C PRO A 31 -11.43 -37.43 26.89
N THR A 32 -11.36 -38.27 27.91
CA THR A 32 -10.22 -38.63 28.74
C THR A 32 -9.18 -39.39 27.91
N PHE A 33 -7.95 -38.88 27.83
CA PHE A 33 -6.78 -39.67 27.41
C PHE A 33 -6.17 -40.36 28.64
N SER A 34 -6.01 -41.67 28.58
CA SER A 34 -5.40 -42.48 29.62
C SER A 34 -3.88 -42.24 29.68
N LEU A 35 -3.40 -41.95 30.89
CA LEU A 35 -1.99 -42.00 31.25
C LEU A 35 -1.67 -43.41 31.78
N LEU A 36 -0.47 -43.91 31.45
CA LEU A 36 0.50 -44.71 32.26
C LEU A 36 1.22 -45.78 31.41
N PRO A 37 2.42 -46.29 31.82
CA PRO A 37 3.23 -45.94 32.99
C PRO A 37 4.71 -45.58 32.72
N THR A 38 5.23 -44.88 33.72
CA THR A 38 6.59 -44.72 34.21
C THR A 38 7.54 -45.89 33.93
N VAL A 39 8.72 -45.61 33.37
CA VAL A 39 9.91 -46.47 33.48
C VAL A 39 11.00 -45.73 34.25
N ARG A 40 11.51 -46.42 35.28
CA ARG A 40 12.54 -46.01 36.22
C ARG A 40 13.90 -45.80 35.54
N ALA A 41 14.63 -44.85 36.11
CA ALA A 41 16.02 -44.51 35.81
C ALA A 41 16.99 -45.69 35.95
N SER A 42 17.99 -45.72 35.07
CA SER A 42 19.31 -46.29 35.35
C SER A 42 20.39 -45.27 35.01
N SER A 43 21.28 -45.08 35.97
CA SER A 43 22.42 -44.18 35.97
C SER A 43 23.61 -44.78 35.23
N SER A 44 24.25 -44.00 34.36
CA SER A 44 25.71 -44.07 34.19
C SER A 44 26.26 -42.73 33.67
N ARG A 45 27.25 -42.21 34.40
CA ARG A 45 28.06 -41.05 34.03
C ARG A 45 28.97 -41.43 32.87
N SER A 46 29.08 -40.55 31.87
CA SER A 46 30.32 -40.33 31.14
C SER A 46 30.35 -38.89 30.64
N SER A 47 31.35 -38.13 31.06
CA SER A 47 31.61 -36.78 30.57
C SER A 47 32.23 -36.87 29.18
N ALA A 48 31.52 -36.38 28.17
CA ALA A 48 32.11 -36.03 26.90
C ALA A 48 31.63 -34.62 26.53
N ARG A 49 32.60 -33.70 26.49
CA ARG A 49 32.43 -32.32 26.07
C ARG A 49 32.23 -32.34 24.56
N THR A 50 30.98 -32.44 24.10
CA THR A 50 30.67 -32.36 22.67
C THR A 50 30.78 -30.91 22.25
N THR A 51 31.92 -30.57 21.64
CA THR A 51 32.05 -29.45 20.73
C THR A 51 30.98 -29.60 19.65
N THR A 52 29.96 -28.75 19.66
CA THR A 52 29.03 -28.62 18.53
C THR A 52 29.82 -28.05 17.36
N ALA A 53 30.35 -28.94 16.52
CA ALA A 53 30.85 -28.59 15.22
C ALA A 53 29.71 -27.94 14.43
N ASN A 54 29.92 -26.69 14.01
CA ASN A 54 29.07 -25.99 13.06
C ASN A 54 29.05 -26.78 11.75
N ASN A 55 28.05 -27.64 11.57
CA ASN A 55 27.74 -28.16 10.25
C ASN A 55 27.20 -26.98 9.40
N PRO A 56 27.74 -26.74 8.20
CA PRO A 56 27.17 -25.75 7.29
C PRO A 56 25.73 -26.14 6.95
N PRO A 57 24.80 -25.17 6.84
CA PRO A 57 23.41 -25.44 6.52
C PRO A 57 23.30 -26.17 5.18
N SER A 58 22.44 -27.18 5.12
CA SER A 58 22.15 -27.93 3.89
C SER A 58 21.67 -26.99 2.78
N PRO A 59 22.13 -27.15 1.52
CA PRO A 59 21.66 -26.32 0.41
C PRO A 59 20.15 -26.52 0.23
N GLY A 60 19.35 -25.47 0.41
CA GLY A 60 17.93 -25.46 0.04
C GLY A 60 16.92 -25.17 1.15
N LYS A 61 17.32 -24.98 2.42
CA LYS A 61 16.38 -24.55 3.47
C LYS A 61 16.38 -23.02 3.63
N TRP A 62 15.24 -22.38 3.35
CA TRP A 62 15.08 -20.93 3.57
C TRP A 62 15.18 -20.61 5.07
N LEU A 63 16.00 -19.61 5.39
CA LEU A 63 16.14 -19.02 6.72
C LEU A 63 16.05 -17.50 6.57
N VAL A 64 15.63 -16.80 7.63
CA VAL A 64 15.47 -15.33 7.61
C VAL A 64 16.73 -14.61 7.15
N ASP A 65 17.91 -15.08 7.56
CA ASP A 65 19.20 -14.49 7.18
C ASP A 65 19.83 -15.06 5.89
N SER A 66 19.19 -16.03 5.24
CA SER A 66 19.78 -16.74 4.09
C SER A 66 20.07 -15.83 2.88
N TRP A 67 19.39 -14.68 2.79
CA TRP A 67 19.62 -13.68 1.75
C TRP A 67 20.97 -12.98 1.90
N LYS A 68 21.50 -12.84 3.13
CA LYS A 68 22.80 -12.17 3.40
C LYS A 68 23.98 -12.89 2.76
N ALA A 69 23.83 -14.18 2.44
CA ALA A 69 24.82 -14.98 1.72
C ALA A 69 24.72 -14.86 0.19
N LYS A 70 23.80 -14.03 -0.33
CA LYS A 70 23.60 -13.79 -1.77
C LYS A 70 24.06 -12.39 -2.13
N THR A 71 24.39 -12.18 -3.40
CA THR A 71 24.66 -10.85 -3.94
C THR A 71 23.40 -10.00 -3.85
N ALA A 72 23.45 -8.92 -3.06
CA ALA A 72 22.37 -7.96 -2.92
C ALA A 72 22.83 -6.61 -3.49
N HIS A 73 22.14 -6.12 -4.52
CA HIS A 73 22.39 -4.81 -5.10
C HIS A 73 21.61 -3.72 -4.34
N GLN A 74 22.01 -2.45 -4.50
CA GLN A 74 21.30 -1.26 -3.99
C GLN A 74 21.29 -1.07 -2.46
N LEU A 75 21.97 -1.94 -1.70
CA LEU A 75 22.13 -1.74 -0.26
C LEU A 75 22.97 -0.49 0.03
N PRO A 76 22.59 0.31 1.03
CA PRO A 76 23.44 1.39 1.51
C PRO A 76 24.65 0.87 2.29
N GLU A 77 25.73 1.62 2.23
CA GLU A 77 26.92 1.41 3.06
C GLU A 77 26.85 2.36 4.26
N TYR A 78 26.48 1.82 5.43
CA TYR A 78 26.43 2.60 6.67
C TYR A 78 27.83 2.76 7.28
N PRO A 79 28.23 3.95 7.76
CA PRO A 79 29.57 4.20 8.29
C PRO A 79 29.91 3.38 9.55
N ASP A 80 28.94 3.16 10.44
CA ASP A 80 29.12 2.40 11.68
C ASP A 80 28.25 1.13 11.69
N PRO A 81 28.86 -0.06 11.53
CA PRO A 81 28.15 -1.34 11.61
C PRO A 81 27.53 -1.64 12.98
N ASN A 82 28.13 -1.16 14.08
CA ASN A 82 27.61 -1.39 15.43
C ASN A 82 26.34 -0.57 15.67
N GLU A 83 26.33 0.67 15.20
CA GLU A 83 25.15 1.53 15.23
C GLU A 83 24.02 0.91 14.42
N LEU A 84 24.30 0.44 13.19
CA LEU A 84 23.33 -0.29 12.38
C LEU A 84 22.76 -1.51 13.13
N GLU A 85 23.59 -2.35 13.73
CA GLU A 85 23.15 -3.53 14.49
C GLU A 85 22.26 -3.14 15.68
N SER A 86 22.60 -2.07 16.40
CA SER A 86 21.79 -1.54 17.50
C SER A 86 20.41 -1.08 17.03
N ILE A 87 20.33 -0.42 15.86
CA ILE A 87 19.06 0.01 15.28
C ILE A 87 18.22 -1.19 14.83
N LEU A 88 18.84 -2.20 14.21
CA LEU A 88 18.13 -3.41 13.79
C LEU A 88 17.53 -4.16 14.99
N LYS A 89 18.28 -4.34 16.08
CA LYS A 89 17.77 -4.91 17.34
C LYS A 89 16.62 -4.10 17.92
N THR A 90 16.69 -2.76 17.80
CA THR A 90 15.59 -1.89 18.23
C THR A 90 14.33 -2.15 17.41
N LEU A 91 14.43 -2.21 16.08
CA LEU A 91 13.30 -2.47 15.19
C LEU A 91 12.70 -3.87 15.40
N GLU A 92 13.52 -4.88 15.69
CA GLU A 92 13.05 -6.23 16.03
C GLU A 92 12.13 -6.26 17.25
N SER A 93 12.31 -5.33 18.19
CA SER A 93 11.46 -5.21 19.39
C SER A 93 10.12 -4.50 19.13
N PHE A 94 9.96 -3.86 17.98
CA PHE A 94 8.76 -3.10 17.66
C PHE A 94 7.62 -3.98 17.15
N PRO A 95 6.35 -3.60 17.39
CA PRO A 95 5.21 -4.30 16.81
C PRO A 95 5.25 -4.34 15.28
N PRO A 96 4.75 -5.41 14.64
CA PRO A 96 4.65 -5.46 13.19
C PRO A 96 3.63 -4.44 12.66
N ILE A 97 3.87 -3.95 11.44
CA ILE A 97 2.98 -2.97 10.79
C ILE A 97 1.65 -3.62 10.34
N VAL A 98 1.69 -4.88 9.92
CA VAL A 98 0.51 -5.65 9.47
C VAL A 98 0.43 -6.98 10.20
N PHE A 99 -0.79 -7.49 10.36
CA PHE A 99 -1.00 -8.82 10.92
C PHE A 99 -0.97 -9.89 9.82
N ALA A 100 -0.45 -11.08 10.14
CA ALA A 100 -0.30 -12.17 9.17
C ALA A 100 -1.64 -12.62 8.53
N GLY A 101 -2.76 -12.49 9.24
CA GLY A 101 -4.09 -12.77 8.70
C GLY A 101 -4.50 -11.81 7.57
N GLU A 102 -4.06 -10.56 7.64
CA GLU A 102 -4.33 -9.56 6.59
C GLU A 102 -3.55 -9.87 5.32
N ALA A 103 -2.30 -10.33 5.46
CA ALA A 103 -1.48 -10.77 4.33
C ALA A 103 -2.11 -11.97 3.61
N ARG A 104 -2.60 -12.98 4.34
CA ARG A 104 -3.34 -14.12 3.75
C ARG A 104 -4.62 -13.69 3.06
N THR A 105 -5.37 -12.77 3.66
CA THR A 105 -6.59 -12.22 3.03
C THR A 105 -6.26 -11.47 1.74
N LEU A 106 -5.12 -10.76 1.68
CA LEU A 106 -4.67 -10.11 0.46
C LEU A 106 -4.25 -11.15 -0.60
N GLU A 107 -3.53 -12.20 -0.20
CA GLU A 107 -3.16 -13.32 -1.08
C GLU A 107 -4.38 -13.97 -1.74
N ASP A 108 -5.41 -14.29 -0.95
CA ASP A 108 -6.67 -14.85 -1.47
C ASP A 108 -7.35 -13.92 -2.48
N ARG A 109 -7.31 -12.60 -2.23
CA ARG A 109 -7.85 -11.60 -3.15
C ARG A 109 -7.02 -11.52 -4.43
N LEU A 110 -5.70 -11.49 -4.33
CA LEU A 110 -4.81 -11.49 -5.50
C LEU A 110 -5.01 -12.75 -6.36
N ALA A 111 -5.30 -13.89 -5.75
CA ALA A 111 -5.68 -15.10 -6.48
C ALA A 111 -6.98 -14.89 -7.29
N GLN A 112 -7.96 -14.14 -6.79
CA GLN A 112 -9.15 -13.78 -7.57
C GLN A 112 -8.80 -12.93 -8.80
N ALA A 113 -7.84 -12.01 -8.68
CA ALA A 113 -7.40 -11.21 -9.82
C ALA A 113 -6.65 -12.06 -10.86
N ALA A 114 -5.80 -12.99 -10.43
CA ALA A 114 -5.13 -13.94 -11.31
C ALA A 114 -6.12 -14.82 -12.09
N MET A 115 -7.26 -15.13 -11.49
CA MET A 115 -8.35 -15.89 -12.11
C MET A 115 -9.34 -15.04 -12.93
N GLY A 116 -9.12 -13.73 -13.05
CA GLY A 116 -10.00 -12.81 -13.79
C GLY A 116 -11.30 -12.42 -13.07
N ASN A 117 -11.46 -12.80 -11.79
CA ASN A 117 -12.65 -12.53 -10.97
C ASN A 117 -12.58 -11.18 -10.24
N ALA A 118 -11.42 -10.53 -10.23
CA ALA A 118 -11.20 -9.23 -9.62
C ALA A 118 -10.13 -8.46 -10.41
N PHE A 119 -10.00 -7.16 -10.13
CA PHE A 119 -8.98 -6.31 -10.74
C PHE A 119 -8.15 -5.64 -9.64
N LEU A 120 -6.82 -5.71 -9.75
CA LEU A 120 -5.92 -5.03 -8.82
C LEU A 120 -5.72 -3.57 -9.24
N LEU A 121 -6.04 -2.65 -8.34
CA LEU A 121 -5.63 -1.25 -8.39
C LEU A 121 -4.56 -1.04 -7.31
N GLN A 122 -3.32 -0.90 -7.76
CA GLN A 122 -2.20 -0.51 -6.91
C GLN A 122 -1.75 0.90 -7.25
N GLY A 123 -1.60 1.77 -6.24
CA GLY A 123 -1.06 3.10 -6.50
C GLY A 123 -0.80 3.96 -5.28
N GLY A 124 -0.08 5.05 -5.49
CA GLY A 124 0.33 6.01 -4.48
C GLY A 124 1.63 6.70 -4.88
N ASP A 125 2.37 7.23 -3.92
CA ASP A 125 3.59 7.99 -4.20
C ASP A 125 4.71 7.13 -4.81
N CYS A 126 5.62 7.79 -5.54
CA CYS A 126 6.85 7.17 -6.04
C CYS A 126 7.79 6.80 -4.89
N ALA A 127 8.04 7.78 -4.03
CA ALA A 127 8.72 7.62 -2.76
C ALA A 127 8.06 8.55 -1.72
N GLU A 128 7.68 7.99 -0.58
CA GLU A 128 7.21 8.78 0.56
C GLU A 128 8.38 9.61 1.11
N SER A 129 8.10 10.85 1.51
CA SER A 129 9.08 11.73 2.15
C SER A 129 8.70 12.07 3.58
N PHE A 130 9.71 12.09 4.45
CA PHE A 130 9.60 12.53 5.82
C PHE A 130 9.17 13.99 5.97
N LYS A 131 9.41 14.83 4.94
CA LYS A 131 9.00 16.24 4.92
C LYS A 131 7.54 16.41 4.55
N GLU A 132 7.01 15.52 3.72
CA GLU A 132 5.63 15.55 3.22
C GLU A 132 4.67 14.73 4.08
N PHE A 133 5.09 14.36 5.30
CA PHE A 133 4.31 13.60 6.25
C PHE A 133 3.22 14.45 6.90
N ASN A 134 2.04 14.49 6.27
CA ASN A 134 0.85 15.13 6.84
C ASN A 134 -0.44 14.38 6.48
N ALA A 135 -1.46 14.56 7.31
CA ALA A 135 -2.74 13.86 7.18
C ALA A 135 -3.50 14.21 5.89
N ASN A 136 -3.34 15.42 5.35
CA ASN A 136 -4.01 15.83 4.12
C ASN A 136 -3.48 15.06 2.92
N ASN A 137 -2.15 14.95 2.77
CA ASN A 137 -1.52 14.17 1.69
C ASN A 137 -2.00 12.71 1.72
N ILE A 138 -1.96 12.08 2.90
CA ILE A 138 -2.41 10.69 3.09
C ILE A 138 -3.89 10.56 2.70
N ARG A 139 -4.74 11.45 3.20
CA ARG A 139 -6.17 11.48 2.91
C ARG A 139 -6.43 11.65 1.41
N ASP A 140 -5.75 12.59 0.77
CA ASP A 140 -6.01 12.97 -0.61
C ASP A 140 -5.55 11.87 -1.57
N THR A 141 -4.39 11.24 -1.35
CA THR A 141 -3.97 10.05 -2.11
C THR A 141 -4.95 8.88 -1.89
N PHE A 142 -5.37 8.64 -0.64
CA PHE A 142 -6.38 7.62 -0.34
C PHE A 142 -7.72 7.92 -1.05
N ARG A 143 -8.13 9.18 -1.12
CA ARG A 143 -9.31 9.65 -1.85
C ARG A 143 -9.21 9.28 -3.34
N VAL A 144 -8.10 9.57 -4.01
CA VAL A 144 -7.95 9.22 -5.44
C VAL A 144 -8.05 7.71 -5.67
N ILE A 145 -7.40 6.89 -4.83
CA ILE A 145 -7.50 5.42 -4.90
C ILE A 145 -8.97 4.98 -4.79
N LEU A 146 -9.74 5.54 -3.85
CA LEU A 146 -11.16 5.23 -3.69
C LEU A 146 -12.00 5.68 -4.89
N GLN A 147 -11.76 6.88 -5.43
CA GLN A 147 -12.47 7.40 -6.60
C GLN A 147 -12.24 6.52 -7.82
N MET A 148 -10.98 6.18 -8.11
CA MET A 148 -10.64 5.25 -9.19
C MET A 148 -11.27 3.87 -8.97
N SER A 149 -11.25 3.36 -7.74
CA SER A 149 -11.86 2.07 -7.41
C SER A 149 -13.35 2.03 -7.73
N VAL A 150 -14.08 3.10 -7.42
CA VAL A 150 -15.52 3.20 -7.73
C VAL A 150 -15.74 3.23 -9.23
N VAL A 151 -14.98 4.05 -9.98
CA VAL A 151 -15.05 4.08 -11.45
C VAL A 151 -14.80 2.69 -12.06
N LEU A 152 -13.74 2.00 -11.62
CA LEU A 152 -13.40 0.67 -12.08
C LEU A 152 -14.46 -0.38 -11.71
N MET A 153 -15.00 -0.33 -10.49
CA MET A 153 -16.02 -1.27 -10.04
C MET A 153 -17.34 -1.11 -10.84
N PHE A 154 -17.82 0.12 -11.00
CA PHE A 154 -19.09 0.36 -11.70
C PHE A 154 -18.94 0.26 -13.22
N GLY A 155 -17.89 0.86 -13.78
CA GLY A 155 -17.65 0.83 -15.22
C GLY A 155 -17.19 -0.53 -15.70
N GLY A 156 -16.24 -1.16 -15.00
CA GLY A 156 -15.69 -2.48 -15.34
C GLY A 156 -16.53 -3.67 -14.87
N GLN A 157 -17.52 -3.44 -13.99
CA GLN A 157 -18.43 -4.47 -13.45
C GLN A 157 -17.70 -5.63 -12.76
N MET A 158 -16.63 -5.35 -12.03
CA MET A 158 -15.87 -6.35 -11.29
C MET A 158 -15.34 -5.83 -9.95
N PRO A 159 -15.13 -6.72 -8.95
CA PRO A 159 -14.48 -6.35 -7.70
C PRO A 159 -13.09 -5.75 -7.93
N VAL A 160 -12.76 -4.68 -7.18
CA VAL A 160 -11.44 -4.04 -7.25
C VAL A 160 -10.69 -4.24 -5.93
N ILE A 161 -9.50 -4.82 -6.01
CA ILE A 161 -8.55 -4.96 -4.91
C ILE A 161 -7.73 -3.68 -4.84
N LYS A 162 -7.63 -3.09 -3.66
CA LYS A 162 -7.01 -1.78 -3.44
C LYS A 162 -5.71 -1.97 -2.67
N VAL A 163 -4.58 -1.56 -3.25
CA VAL A 163 -3.26 -1.62 -2.61
C VAL A 163 -2.59 -0.24 -2.70
N GLY A 164 -2.31 0.37 -1.56
CA GLY A 164 -1.62 1.66 -1.51
C GLY A 164 -0.10 1.51 -1.58
N ARG A 165 0.57 2.32 -2.40
CA ARG A 165 2.01 2.61 -2.23
C ARG A 165 2.16 3.65 -1.12
N MET A 166 1.92 3.22 0.11
CA MET A 166 1.83 4.07 1.29
C MET A 166 2.32 3.29 2.52
N ALA A 167 2.75 4.00 3.56
CA ALA A 167 3.20 3.43 4.82
C ALA A 167 4.46 2.54 4.72
N GLY A 168 5.41 2.87 3.85
CA GLY A 168 6.71 2.20 3.82
C GLY A 168 7.53 2.38 2.55
N GLN A 169 7.04 3.12 1.54
CA GLN A 169 7.70 3.32 0.25
C GLN A 169 8.79 4.40 0.37
N PHE A 170 9.75 4.23 1.27
CA PHE A 170 10.78 5.24 1.57
C PHE A 170 12.09 5.02 0.82
N ALA A 171 12.44 3.78 0.48
CA ALA A 171 13.70 3.46 -0.22
C ALA A 171 13.53 3.55 -1.73
N LYS A 172 14.59 3.97 -2.43
CA LYS A 172 14.65 3.95 -3.90
C LYS A 172 15.96 3.40 -4.45
N PRO A 173 15.90 2.56 -5.49
CA PRO A 173 17.10 2.13 -6.21
C PRO A 173 17.66 3.31 -7.02
N ARG A 174 18.96 3.25 -7.34
CA ARG A 174 19.64 4.26 -8.16
C ARG A 174 20.49 3.59 -9.22
N SER A 175 20.41 4.11 -10.45
CA SER A 175 21.25 3.66 -11.57
C SER A 175 22.72 3.95 -11.31
N ASP A 176 23.03 5.11 -10.75
CA ASP A 176 24.39 5.50 -10.34
C ASP A 176 24.47 5.66 -8.81
N PRO A 177 25.47 5.06 -8.14
CA PRO A 177 25.71 5.28 -6.72
C PRO A 177 26.03 6.74 -6.35
N PHE A 178 26.44 7.58 -7.31
CA PHE A 178 26.77 8.99 -7.10
C PHE A 178 25.91 9.93 -7.96
N GLU A 179 25.69 11.12 -7.45
CA GLU A 179 25.05 12.24 -8.13
C GLU A 179 26.06 13.38 -8.22
N GLU A 180 26.22 13.93 -9.43
CA GLU A 180 27.13 15.05 -9.68
C GLU A 180 26.34 16.30 -10.04
N LYS A 181 26.63 17.41 -9.36
CA LYS A 181 26.05 18.74 -9.63
C LYS A 181 27.15 19.78 -9.54
N ASN A 182 27.28 20.60 -10.58
CA ASN A 182 28.27 21.70 -10.65
C ASN A 182 29.71 21.25 -10.32
N GLY A 183 30.11 20.05 -10.75
CA GLY A 183 31.44 19.48 -10.51
C GLY A 183 31.67 18.89 -9.11
N VAL A 184 30.67 18.92 -8.23
CA VAL A 184 30.71 18.24 -6.92
C VAL A 184 30.00 16.89 -7.04
N LYS A 185 30.66 15.81 -6.60
CA LYS A 185 30.15 14.44 -6.65
C LYS A 185 29.83 13.94 -5.24
N LEU A 186 28.56 13.62 -4.98
CA LEU A 186 28.07 13.12 -3.68
C LEU A 186 27.36 11.77 -3.85
N PRO A 187 27.21 10.97 -2.78
CA PRO A 187 26.35 9.78 -2.83
C PRO A 187 24.93 10.15 -3.28
N SER A 188 24.37 9.30 -4.13
CA SER A 188 23.00 9.45 -4.61
C SER A 188 22.00 9.38 -3.45
N TYR A 189 20.98 10.25 -3.48
CA TYR A 189 19.81 10.12 -2.61
C TYR A 189 19.11 8.78 -2.85
N ARG A 190 18.99 7.94 -1.82
CA ARG A 190 18.44 6.57 -1.87
C ARG A 190 17.10 6.44 -1.15
N GLY A 191 16.48 7.57 -0.84
CA GLY A 191 15.21 7.60 -0.15
C GLY A 191 15.37 7.89 1.34
N ASP A 192 14.31 8.41 1.94
CA ASP A 192 14.38 9.07 3.25
C ASP A 192 14.72 8.10 4.40
N ASN A 193 14.48 6.79 4.23
CA ASN A 193 14.90 5.77 5.19
C ASN A 193 16.39 5.42 5.12
N VAL A 194 17.14 5.96 4.15
CA VAL A 194 18.59 5.76 3.98
C VAL A 194 19.36 7.05 4.24
N ASN A 195 19.13 8.09 3.44
CA ASN A 195 19.82 9.38 3.52
C ASN A 195 18.86 10.52 3.13
N GLY A 196 19.30 11.78 3.21
CA GLY A 196 18.44 12.91 2.85
C GLY A 196 18.54 13.35 1.40
N ASP A 197 17.51 14.06 0.95
CA ASP A 197 17.35 14.58 -0.41
C ASP A 197 18.30 15.75 -0.75
N ALA A 198 18.60 16.61 0.23
CA ALA A 198 19.45 17.77 0.04
C ALA A 198 20.83 17.39 -0.50
N PHE A 199 21.34 18.16 -1.46
CA PHE A 199 22.66 17.95 -2.06
C PHE A 199 23.76 18.53 -1.15
N ASP A 200 23.93 17.90 0.01
CA ASP A 200 24.91 18.25 1.03
C ASP A 200 25.63 16.98 1.51
N GLU A 201 26.93 17.07 1.72
CA GLU A 201 27.78 15.91 2.06
C GLU A 201 27.28 15.18 3.30
N LYS A 202 26.97 15.90 4.38
CA LYS A 202 26.51 15.29 5.64
C LYS A 202 25.13 14.67 5.48
N VAL A 203 24.26 15.30 4.71
CA VAL A 203 22.90 14.80 4.46
C VAL A 203 22.90 13.53 3.60
N ARG A 204 23.89 13.35 2.72
CA ARG A 204 23.99 12.20 1.82
C ARG A 204 24.62 10.95 2.46
N ILE A 205 25.25 11.07 3.63
CA ILE A 205 25.75 9.92 4.39
C ILE A 205 24.54 9.07 4.86
N PRO A 206 24.53 7.75 4.61
CA PRO A 206 23.50 6.86 5.13
C PRO A 206 23.45 6.88 6.66
N ASP A 207 22.24 7.07 7.21
CA ASP A 207 21.99 7.17 8.65
C ASP A 207 20.99 6.08 9.08
N PRO A 208 21.40 5.08 9.90
CA PRO A 208 20.53 3.98 10.27
C PRO A 208 19.35 4.43 11.14
N HIS A 209 19.44 5.53 11.88
CA HIS A 209 18.32 6.06 12.68
C HIS A 209 17.10 6.43 11.84
N ARG A 210 17.29 6.70 10.54
CA ARG A 210 16.20 6.94 9.59
C ARG A 210 15.27 5.74 9.44
N MET A 211 15.72 4.52 9.69
CA MET A 211 14.86 3.33 9.67
C MET A 211 13.81 3.35 10.79
N ILE A 212 14.17 3.82 11.99
CA ILE A 212 13.22 4.01 13.10
C ILE A 212 12.19 5.08 12.72
N ARG A 213 12.65 6.19 12.15
CA ARG A 213 11.76 7.26 11.70
C ARG A 213 10.79 6.77 10.61
N ALA A 214 11.29 6.00 9.64
CA ALA A 214 10.47 5.37 8.61
C ALA A 214 9.41 4.46 9.23
N TYR A 215 9.79 3.59 10.18
CA TYR A 215 8.84 2.75 10.90
C TYR A 215 7.74 3.57 11.60
N THR A 216 8.09 4.62 12.34
CA THR A 216 7.11 5.44 13.07
C THR A 216 6.14 6.14 12.11
N GLN A 217 6.63 6.66 10.99
CA GLN A 217 5.78 7.27 9.97
C GLN A 217 4.90 6.22 9.27
N SER A 218 5.43 5.04 8.95
CA SER A 218 4.66 3.92 8.39
C SER A 218 3.49 3.52 9.29
N VAL A 219 3.74 3.30 10.58
CA VAL A 219 2.69 2.92 11.54
C VAL A 219 1.64 4.02 11.65
N SER A 220 2.07 5.28 11.72
CA SER A 220 1.17 6.44 11.81
C SER A 220 0.30 6.59 10.56
N THR A 221 0.88 6.47 9.37
CA THR A 221 0.17 6.49 8.09
C THR A 221 -0.83 5.36 8.01
N LEU A 222 -0.42 4.13 8.31
CA LEU A 222 -1.31 2.97 8.23
C LEU A 222 -2.44 3.06 9.26
N ASN A 223 -2.18 3.56 10.47
CA ASN A 223 -3.22 3.79 11.47
C ASN A 223 -4.28 4.78 10.96
N LEU A 224 -3.86 5.88 10.34
CA LEU A 224 -4.77 6.85 9.75
C LEU A 224 -5.56 6.25 8.57
N LEU A 225 -4.92 5.48 7.70
CA LEU A 225 -5.57 4.77 6.59
C LEU A 225 -6.63 3.78 7.10
N ARG A 226 -6.33 3.03 8.17
CA ARG A 226 -7.29 2.13 8.83
C ARG A 226 -8.49 2.90 9.36
N ALA A 227 -8.25 4.04 10.01
CA ALA A 227 -9.33 4.91 10.50
C ALA A 227 -10.21 5.46 9.36
N PHE A 228 -9.64 5.84 8.21
CA PHE A 228 -10.42 6.26 7.05
C PHE A 228 -11.21 5.10 6.42
N ALA A 229 -10.61 3.91 6.35
CA ALA A 229 -11.25 2.74 5.75
C ALA A 229 -12.45 2.25 6.56
N THR A 230 -12.40 2.27 7.89
CA THR A 230 -13.48 1.77 8.76
C THR A 230 -14.37 2.87 9.34
N GLY A 231 -13.88 4.10 9.48
CA GLY A 231 -14.57 5.23 10.11
C GLY A 231 -15.54 6.00 9.19
N GLY A 232 -16.00 5.38 8.09
CA GLY A 232 -17.01 5.97 7.20
C GLY A 232 -16.48 6.97 6.16
N TYR A 233 -15.18 7.27 6.12
CA TYR A 233 -14.60 8.07 5.03
C TYR A 233 -14.69 7.32 3.70
N ALA A 234 -14.46 6.00 3.71
CA ALA A 234 -14.62 5.13 2.55
C ALA A 234 -16.07 4.74 2.21
N ALA A 235 -17.07 5.35 2.85
CA ALA A 235 -18.47 5.07 2.55
C ALA A 235 -18.82 5.49 1.11
N MET A 236 -19.45 4.60 0.35
CA MET A 236 -19.72 4.78 -1.08
C MET A 236 -20.47 6.08 -1.41
N GLN A 237 -21.40 6.51 -0.53
CA GLN A 237 -22.12 7.77 -0.66
C GLN A 237 -21.20 9.00 -0.69
N ARG A 238 -20.07 8.98 0.02
CA ARG A 238 -19.11 10.08 -0.01
C ARG A 238 -18.26 10.08 -1.28
N VAL A 239 -17.95 8.90 -1.80
CA VAL A 239 -17.12 8.76 -3.00
C VAL A 239 -17.83 9.27 -4.25
N SER A 240 -19.14 9.06 -4.36
CA SER A 240 -19.92 9.62 -5.48
C SER A 240 -19.93 11.15 -5.46
N HIS A 241 -20.04 11.77 -4.28
CA HIS A 241 -19.98 13.23 -4.13
C HIS A 241 -18.63 13.78 -4.61
N TRP A 242 -17.53 13.12 -4.27
CA TRP A 242 -16.19 13.55 -4.71
C TRP A 242 -15.97 13.49 -6.22
N ASN A 243 -16.67 12.57 -6.91
CA ASN A 243 -16.61 12.46 -8.36
C ASN A 243 -17.43 13.56 -9.05
N LEU A 244 -18.51 14.03 -8.40
CA LEU A 244 -19.33 15.13 -8.92
C LEU A 244 -18.56 16.46 -8.91
N ASP A 245 -17.83 16.76 -7.82
CA ASP A 245 -16.95 17.93 -7.74
C ASP A 245 -15.92 17.97 -8.90
N PHE A 246 -15.47 16.79 -9.34
CA PHE A 246 -14.52 16.67 -10.45
C PHE A 246 -15.17 16.99 -11.80
N THR A 247 -16.39 16.48 -12.03
CA THR A 247 -17.13 16.72 -13.28
C THR A 247 -17.64 18.15 -13.43
N GLU A 248 -17.94 18.84 -12.32
CA GLU A 248 -18.46 20.22 -12.34
C GLU A 248 -17.39 21.28 -12.67
N HIS A 249 -16.09 20.94 -12.55
CA HIS A 249 -14.97 21.86 -12.77
C HIS A 249 -14.05 21.48 -13.93
N SER A 250 -14.43 20.48 -14.75
CA SER A 250 -13.85 20.25 -16.06
C SER A 250 -14.68 21.01 -17.11
N GLU A 251 -14.28 22.22 -17.46
CA GLU A 251 -14.82 22.84 -18.68
C GLU A 251 -14.49 21.91 -19.87
N GLN A 252 -15.54 21.49 -20.59
CA GLN A 252 -15.55 20.45 -21.63
C GLN A 252 -15.56 18.99 -21.13
N GLY A 253 -16.77 18.50 -20.87
CA GLY A 253 -17.08 17.09 -20.68
C GLY A 253 -16.94 16.18 -21.92
N ASP A 254 -16.28 16.63 -22.99
CA ASP A 254 -16.15 15.88 -24.25
C ASP A 254 -14.70 15.88 -24.80
N ARG A 255 -13.80 15.20 -24.10
CA ARG A 255 -12.63 14.43 -24.59
C ARG A 255 -11.57 14.35 -23.48
N TYR A 256 -11.48 13.18 -22.88
CA TYR A 256 -10.31 12.78 -22.11
C TYR A 256 -9.12 12.63 -23.09
N ILE A 257 -8.32 13.69 -23.25
CA ILE A 257 -7.11 13.67 -24.08
C ILE A 257 -5.95 13.14 -23.23
N LEU A 258 -5.71 11.86 -23.47
CA LEU A 258 -4.77 10.98 -22.81
C LEU A 258 -3.32 11.48 -22.78
N LEU A 259 -2.61 11.12 -21.70
CA LEU A 259 -1.15 11.08 -21.66
C LEU A 259 -0.67 10.05 -22.70
N PRO A 260 0.05 10.44 -23.78
CA PRO A 260 0.25 9.57 -24.94
C PRO A 260 0.99 8.26 -24.62
N ILE A 261 2.01 8.30 -23.77
CA ILE A 261 2.87 7.14 -23.46
C ILE A 261 2.14 6.14 -22.56
N PHE A 262 1.63 6.57 -21.40
CA PHE A 262 0.90 5.70 -20.47
C PHE A 262 -0.29 5.01 -21.14
N SER A 263 -0.95 5.71 -22.07
CA SER A 263 -2.10 5.17 -22.77
C SER A 263 -1.74 4.17 -23.85
N ALA A 264 -0.61 4.37 -24.53
CA ALA A 264 -0.11 3.40 -25.49
C ALA A 264 0.26 2.09 -24.78
N GLU A 265 0.94 2.18 -23.64
CA GLU A 265 1.28 1.01 -22.83
C GLU A 265 0.05 0.31 -22.28
N LEU A 266 -0.91 1.06 -21.73
CA LEU A 266 -2.16 0.48 -21.23
C LEU A 266 -2.95 -0.22 -22.34
N ARG A 267 -3.03 0.38 -23.53
CA ARG A 267 -3.69 -0.26 -24.69
C ARG A 267 -2.97 -1.54 -25.07
N ALA A 268 -1.65 -1.50 -25.22
CA ALA A 268 -0.84 -2.67 -25.57
C ALA A 268 -0.99 -3.79 -24.53
N PHE A 269 -0.98 -3.46 -23.24
CA PHE A 269 -1.19 -4.41 -22.14
C PHE A 269 -2.52 -5.17 -22.30
N PHE A 270 -3.63 -4.48 -22.49
CA PHE A 270 -4.92 -5.14 -22.69
C PHE A 270 -4.98 -5.91 -24.01
N ASP A 271 -4.44 -5.36 -25.10
CA ASP A 271 -4.47 -5.99 -26.42
C ASP A 271 -3.70 -7.32 -26.43
N VAL A 272 -2.53 -7.39 -25.77
CA VAL A 272 -1.76 -8.64 -25.60
C VAL A 272 -2.58 -9.66 -24.81
N HIS A 273 -3.19 -9.26 -23.69
CA HIS A 273 -4.02 -10.15 -22.90
C HIS A 273 -5.27 -10.66 -23.66
N ASP A 274 -5.86 -9.82 -24.49
CA ASP A 274 -7.00 -10.21 -25.33
C ASP A 274 -6.58 -11.20 -26.43
N GLN A 275 -5.39 -11.03 -27.02
CA GLN A 275 -4.83 -11.94 -28.03
C GLN A 275 -4.42 -13.30 -27.46
N GLU A 276 -3.79 -13.29 -26.28
CA GLU A 276 -3.29 -14.51 -25.61
C GLU A 276 -4.37 -15.23 -24.79
N GLY A 277 -5.58 -14.70 -24.72
CA GLY A 277 -6.67 -15.26 -23.90
C GLY A 277 -6.40 -15.23 -22.39
N SER A 278 -5.45 -14.43 -21.93
CA SER A 278 -5.05 -14.29 -20.52
C SER A 278 -5.69 -13.06 -19.87
N TYR A 279 -5.73 -12.98 -18.54
CA TYR A 279 -6.44 -11.90 -17.84
C TYR A 279 -5.55 -10.69 -17.54
N PRO A 280 -5.99 -9.46 -17.89
CA PRO A 280 -5.33 -8.23 -17.44
C PRO A 280 -5.63 -8.03 -15.95
N GLY A 281 -4.80 -8.60 -15.08
CA GLY A 281 -5.09 -8.75 -13.65
C GLY A 281 -5.06 -7.48 -12.81
N GLY A 282 -4.51 -6.37 -13.33
CA GLY A 282 -4.49 -5.10 -12.62
C GLY A 282 -3.56 -4.05 -13.23
N VAL A 283 -3.48 -2.91 -12.55
CA VAL A 283 -2.55 -1.81 -12.86
C VAL A 283 -1.81 -1.36 -11.59
N HIS A 284 -0.59 -0.87 -11.81
CA HIS A 284 0.24 -0.24 -10.80
C HIS A 284 0.61 1.15 -11.27
N LEU A 285 0.21 2.18 -10.51
CA LEU A 285 0.32 3.58 -10.92
C LEU A 285 0.98 4.43 -9.85
N GLU A 286 1.83 5.36 -10.27
CA GLU A 286 2.33 6.40 -9.38
C GLU A 286 1.44 7.63 -9.50
N MET A 287 0.86 8.05 -8.39
CA MET A 287 -0.22 9.03 -8.34
C MET A 287 -0.24 9.76 -7.00
N THR A 288 -0.78 10.97 -7.02
CA THR A 288 -0.95 11.79 -5.82
C THR A 288 -2.30 12.50 -5.84
N GLY A 289 -2.88 12.70 -4.64
CA GLY A 289 -4.05 13.54 -4.46
C GLY A 289 -3.75 15.05 -4.55
N GLN A 290 -2.48 15.42 -4.59
CA GLN A 290 -2.05 16.80 -4.75
C GLN A 290 -2.28 17.32 -6.18
N ASN A 291 -2.49 18.63 -6.30
CA ASN A 291 -2.64 19.28 -7.60
C ASN A 291 -1.26 19.60 -8.21
N VAL A 292 -0.60 18.58 -8.74
CA VAL A 292 0.76 18.62 -9.33
C VAL A 292 0.74 18.73 -10.86
N THR A 293 1.84 19.23 -11.41
CA THR A 293 2.12 19.31 -12.86
C THR A 293 3.33 18.44 -13.21
N GLU A 294 3.30 17.16 -12.83
CA GLU A 294 4.44 16.26 -13.02
C GLU A 294 4.39 15.51 -14.36
N CYS A 295 3.19 15.22 -14.90
CA CYS A 295 2.98 14.57 -16.19
C CYS A 295 2.34 15.52 -17.22
N VAL A 296 2.87 15.57 -18.44
CA VAL A 296 2.39 16.39 -19.57
C VAL A 296 1.14 15.77 -20.22
N GLY A 297 0.08 16.55 -20.40
CA GLY A 297 -1.20 16.15 -21.01
C GLY A 297 -2.34 15.96 -20.00
N GLY A 298 -3.32 15.14 -20.35
CA GLY A 298 -4.58 14.97 -19.61
C GLY A 298 -5.60 16.08 -19.91
N ALA A 299 -6.81 15.96 -19.34
CA ALA A 299 -7.91 16.89 -19.60
C ALA A 299 -7.60 18.39 -19.38
N ARG A 300 -6.69 18.74 -18.46
CA ARG A 300 -6.24 20.12 -18.22
C ARG A 300 -5.09 20.60 -19.12
N THR A 301 -4.64 19.76 -20.06
CA THR A 301 -3.51 20.02 -20.99
C THR A 301 -2.31 20.64 -20.28
N ILE A 302 -1.65 19.88 -19.40
CA ILE A 302 -0.38 20.30 -18.80
C ILE A 302 0.69 20.29 -19.91
N THR A 303 1.36 21.41 -20.13
CA THR A 303 2.45 21.54 -21.10
C THR A 303 3.82 21.36 -20.44
N TYR A 304 4.90 21.35 -21.22
CA TYR A 304 6.27 21.28 -20.68
C TYR A 304 6.63 22.50 -19.82
N ASP A 305 6.11 23.68 -20.17
CA ASP A 305 6.38 24.92 -19.43
C ASP A 305 5.74 24.90 -18.04
N ASP A 306 4.58 24.24 -17.93
CA ASP A 306 3.82 24.08 -16.68
C ASP A 306 4.51 23.15 -15.68
N LEU A 307 5.45 22.29 -16.11
CA LEU A 307 6.11 21.33 -15.23
C LEU A 307 6.83 22.06 -14.09
N SER A 308 7.48 23.17 -14.39
CA SER A 308 8.24 23.95 -13.40
C SER A 308 7.38 24.53 -12.28
N SER A 309 6.06 24.62 -12.45
CA SER A 309 5.16 25.27 -11.49
C SER A 309 4.93 24.46 -10.21
N ARG A 310 4.80 23.13 -10.31
CA ARG A 310 4.45 22.23 -9.19
C ARG A 310 5.06 20.83 -9.33
N TYR A 311 6.34 20.77 -9.71
CA TYR A 311 7.13 19.54 -9.70
C TYR A 311 7.68 19.29 -8.29
N HIS A 312 7.03 18.40 -7.52
CA HIS A 312 7.37 18.19 -6.11
C HIS A 312 8.14 16.89 -5.85
N THR A 313 8.20 15.98 -6.81
CA THR A 313 8.91 14.71 -6.69
C THR A 313 10.42 14.85 -6.97
N HIS A 314 11.25 14.19 -6.13
CA HIS A 314 12.68 13.95 -6.39
C HIS A 314 12.94 12.60 -7.08
N CYS A 315 11.86 11.95 -7.53
CA CYS A 315 11.88 10.64 -8.16
C CYS A 315 11.12 10.73 -9.49
N ASP A 316 10.27 9.77 -9.80
CA ASP A 316 9.52 9.75 -11.04
C ASP A 316 8.29 10.67 -10.96
N PRO A 317 7.86 11.25 -12.10
CA PRO A 317 6.66 12.10 -12.16
C PRO A 317 5.37 11.31 -11.87
N ARG A 318 4.52 11.84 -10.99
CA ARG A 318 3.26 11.21 -10.57
C ARG A 318 2.08 11.76 -11.37
N LEU A 319 1.08 10.91 -11.56
CA LEU A 319 -0.24 11.33 -12.04
C LEU A 319 -0.94 12.17 -10.97
N ASN A 320 -1.50 13.32 -11.37
CA ASN A 320 -2.44 14.02 -10.49
C ASN A 320 -3.81 13.31 -10.45
N ALA A 321 -4.71 13.77 -9.58
CA ALA A 321 -6.04 13.17 -9.41
C ALA A 321 -6.85 13.12 -10.73
N SER A 322 -6.78 14.16 -11.55
CA SER A 322 -7.53 14.25 -12.81
C SER A 322 -7.04 13.23 -13.84
N GLN A 323 -5.72 13.15 -14.03
CA GLN A 323 -5.07 12.17 -14.90
C GLN A 323 -5.33 10.74 -14.42
N SER A 324 -5.30 10.51 -13.10
CA SER A 324 -5.59 9.22 -12.49
C SER A 324 -7.02 8.75 -12.78
N LEU A 325 -8.02 9.63 -12.61
CA LEU A 325 -9.42 9.31 -12.91
C LEU A 325 -9.66 9.04 -14.40
N GLU A 326 -9.04 9.84 -15.27
CA GLU A 326 -9.08 9.63 -16.72
C GLU A 326 -8.60 8.22 -17.11
N LEU A 327 -7.47 7.76 -16.55
CA LEU A 327 -7.01 6.39 -16.77
C LEU A 327 -8.01 5.37 -16.22
N ALA A 328 -8.60 5.59 -15.04
CA ALA A 328 -9.60 4.68 -14.48
C ALA A 328 -10.82 4.50 -15.41
N PHE A 329 -11.32 5.57 -16.05
CA PHE A 329 -12.42 5.48 -17.00
C PHE A 329 -12.05 4.64 -18.23
N ASN A 330 -10.86 4.87 -18.80
CA ASN A 330 -10.38 4.10 -19.95
C ASN A 330 -10.21 2.61 -19.63
N ILE A 331 -9.65 2.29 -18.46
CA ILE A 331 -9.52 0.91 -17.98
C ILE A 331 -10.92 0.28 -17.81
N ALA A 332 -11.84 1.00 -17.18
CA ALA A 332 -13.19 0.50 -16.92
C ALA A 332 -13.93 0.17 -18.23
N GLU A 333 -13.78 0.99 -19.27
CA GLU A 333 -14.34 0.72 -20.60
C GLU A 333 -13.78 -0.57 -21.22
N ARG A 334 -12.45 -0.77 -21.15
CA ARG A 334 -11.79 -2.00 -21.64
C ARG A 334 -12.28 -3.24 -20.92
N LEU A 335 -12.35 -3.19 -19.58
CA LEU A 335 -12.85 -4.30 -18.75
C LEU A 335 -14.30 -4.64 -19.10
N ARG A 336 -15.16 -3.63 -19.26
CA ARG A 336 -16.57 -3.82 -19.66
C ARG A 336 -16.70 -4.49 -21.02
N LYS A 337 -15.95 -3.99 -22.02
CA LYS A 337 -15.98 -4.52 -23.38
C LYS A 337 -15.63 -6.01 -23.41
N ARG A 338 -14.57 -6.40 -22.68
CA ARG A 338 -14.14 -7.79 -22.55
C ARG A 338 -15.17 -8.69 -21.87
N ARG A 339 -15.81 -8.20 -20.81
CA ARG A 339 -16.88 -8.94 -20.13
C ARG A 339 -18.07 -9.19 -21.06
N LEU A 340 -18.48 -8.16 -21.81
CA LEU A 340 -19.57 -8.26 -22.77
C LEU A 340 -19.24 -9.21 -23.94
N SER A 341 -17.99 -9.21 -24.44
CA SER A 341 -17.57 -10.16 -25.46
C SER A 341 -17.55 -11.61 -24.94
N SER A 342 -17.07 -11.81 -23.71
CA SER A 342 -17.07 -13.14 -23.06
C SER A 342 -18.49 -13.68 -22.83
N LEU A 343 -19.45 -12.84 -22.44
CA LEU A 343 -20.85 -13.24 -22.29
C LEU A 343 -21.50 -13.63 -23.62
N ARG A 344 -21.17 -12.89 -24.70
CA ARG A 344 -21.63 -13.20 -26.05
C ARG A 344 -21.05 -14.51 -26.57
N SER A 345 -19.77 -14.81 -26.32
CA SER A 345 -19.16 -16.08 -26.73
C SER A 345 -19.70 -17.29 -25.95
N LEU A 346 -20.21 -17.08 -24.73
CA LEU A 346 -20.85 -18.13 -23.92
C LEU A 346 -22.34 -18.33 -24.25
N GLY A 347 -22.90 -17.60 -25.22
CA GLY A 347 -24.30 -17.74 -25.63
C GLY A 347 -25.35 -17.21 -24.63
N VAL A 348 -24.92 -16.47 -23.59
CA VAL A 348 -25.80 -15.98 -22.50
C VAL A 348 -26.45 -14.63 -22.86
N GLY A 349 -26.81 -14.42 -24.13
CA GLY A 349 -27.12 -13.09 -24.65
C GLY A 349 -28.19 -13.03 -25.74
N ALA A 350 -29.33 -13.69 -25.53
CA ALA A 350 -30.63 -13.32 -26.08
C ALA A 350 -31.75 -14.15 -25.42
N MET A 351 -32.26 -13.69 -24.29
CA MET A 351 -33.66 -13.86 -23.86
C MET A 351 -34.08 -12.67 -23.00
#